data_AF-A0A0F8BRD9-F1
#
_entry.id   AF-A0A0F8BRD9-F1
#
_cell.length_a   1.000
_cell.length_b   1.000
_cell.length_c   1.000
_cell.angle_alpha   90.00
_cell.angle_beta   90.00
_cell.angle_gamma   90.00
#
_symmetry.space_group_name_H-M   'P 1'
#
loop_
_entity.id
_entity.type
_entity.pdbx_description
1 polymer ?
#
loop_
_entity_poly.entity_id
_entity_poly.type
_entity_poly.pdbx_seq_one_letter_code
_entity_poly.pdbx_strand_id
1 'polypeptide(L)'
;MASGESAVTMTLPEALSHEVVQALKADPRAVAVRERTANFYNLTDRMLDLFDDVPLAAVVRYSWIVRAAEISVLARRTGEDGNAAVGNSGPLGEEFLRGLDEWERKLFRVAHDARKDVKEWMERGAKV
;
A
#
# COMPACT_ATOMS: atom_id res chain seq x y z
N MET A 1 40.69 -17.98 -4.43
CA MET A 1 39.59 -17.52 -5.30
C MET A 1 38.45 -18.50 -5.11
N ALA A 2 37.53 -18.23 -4.19
CA ALA A 2 36.34 -19.05 -4.04
C ALA A 2 35.33 -18.56 -5.09
N SER A 3 35.18 -19.32 -6.16
CA SER A 3 34.17 -19.10 -7.17
C SER A 3 32.81 -18.97 -6.49
N GLY A 4 32.08 -17.89 -6.78
CA GLY A 4 30.73 -17.63 -6.28
C GLY A 4 29.71 -18.56 -6.93
N GLU A 5 29.83 -19.87 -6.70
CA GLU A 5 28.83 -20.84 -7.12
C GLU A 5 27.66 -20.77 -6.13
N SER A 6 26.51 -20.26 -6.62
CA SER A 6 25.30 -20.16 -5.82
C SER A 6 24.79 -21.55 -5.47
N ALA A 7 24.77 -21.89 -4.18
CA ALA A 7 24.24 -23.17 -3.69
C ALA A 7 22.72 -23.29 -3.88
N VAL A 8 22.04 -22.18 -4.16
CA VAL A 8 20.58 -22.10 -4.32
C VAL A 8 20.26 -21.23 -5.53
N THR A 9 19.39 -21.72 -6.41
CA THR A 9 18.78 -20.91 -7.47
C THR A 9 17.55 -20.22 -6.87
N MET A 10 17.54 -18.90 -6.89
CA MET A 10 16.42 -18.12 -6.38
C MET A 10 15.64 -17.54 -7.56
N THR A 11 14.33 -17.74 -7.54
CA THR A 11 13.40 -17.21 -8.53
C THR A 11 12.48 -16.20 -7.87
N LEU A 12 11.97 -15.25 -8.65
CA LEU A 12 10.94 -14.33 -8.14
C LEU A 12 9.70 -15.11 -7.69
N PRO A 13 9.07 -14.70 -6.57
CA PRO A 13 7.84 -15.31 -6.11
C PRO A 13 6.69 -15.02 -7.09
N GLU A 14 5.65 -15.86 -7.06
CA GLU A 14 4.45 -15.71 -7.92
C GLU A 14 3.78 -14.33 -7.77
N ALA A 15 3.85 -13.73 -6.59
CA ALA A 15 3.36 -12.38 -6.33
C ALA A 15 4.02 -11.32 -7.21
N LEU A 16 5.25 -11.56 -7.69
CA LEU A 16 6.01 -10.71 -8.60
C LEU A 16 6.17 -11.36 -9.98
N SER A 17 5.20 -12.20 -10.38
CA SER A 17 5.18 -12.77 -11.72
C SER A 17 5.13 -11.66 -12.78
N HIS A 18 5.61 -11.99 -13.98
CA HIS A 18 5.60 -11.05 -15.11
C HIS A 18 4.21 -10.45 -15.36
N GLU A 19 3.15 -11.24 -15.23
CA GLU A 19 1.76 -10.77 -15.38
C GLU A 19 1.40 -9.69 -14.35
N VAL A 20 1.72 -9.92 -13.07
CA VAL A 20 1.45 -8.94 -12.00
C VAL A 20 2.26 -7.67 -12.22
N VAL A 21 3.52 -7.79 -12.63
CA VAL A 21 4.37 -6.63 -12.92
C VAL A 21 3.83 -5.81 -14.09
N GLN A 22 3.35 -6.46 -15.17
CA GLN A 22 2.71 -5.74 -16.28
C GLN A 22 1.40 -5.09 -15.87
N ALA A 23 0.59 -5.76 -15.04
CA ALA A 23 -0.65 -5.18 -14.51
C ALA A 23 -0.37 -3.95 -13.65
N LEU A 24 0.62 -4.00 -12.75
CA LEU A 24 1.06 -2.87 -11.94
C LEU A 24 1.59 -1.72 -12.81
N LYS A 25 2.27 -2.04 -13.91
CA LYS A 25 2.75 -1.03 -14.86
C LYS A 25 1.61 -0.34 -15.61
N ALA A 26 0.54 -1.08 -15.95
CA ALA A 26 -0.63 -0.57 -16.66
C ALA A 26 -1.52 0.29 -15.76
N ASP A 27 -1.99 -0.27 -14.64
CA ASP A 27 -2.73 0.45 -13.62
C ASP A 27 -2.57 -0.22 -12.24
N PRO A 28 -1.76 0.37 -11.33
CA PRO A 28 -1.62 -0.11 -9.96
C PRO A 28 -2.91 -0.25 -9.17
N ARG A 29 -3.92 0.57 -9.47
CA ARG A 29 -5.16 0.66 -8.66
C ARG A 29 -6.07 -0.53 -8.90
N ALA A 30 -6.07 -1.04 -10.12
CA ALA A 30 -6.84 -2.22 -10.52
C ALA A 30 -6.26 -3.54 -9.98
N VAL A 31 -5.01 -3.54 -9.48
CA VAL A 31 -4.36 -4.75 -8.96
C VAL A 31 -4.75 -4.98 -7.50
N ALA A 32 -5.35 -6.14 -7.21
CA ALA A 32 -5.63 -6.60 -5.85
C ALA A 32 -4.35 -7.09 -5.15
N VAL A 33 -3.48 -6.15 -4.76
CA VAL A 33 -2.15 -6.45 -4.18
C VAL A 33 -2.22 -7.35 -2.94
N ARG A 34 -3.25 -7.19 -2.10
CA ARG A 34 -3.44 -8.01 -0.90
C ARG A 34 -3.79 -9.47 -1.22
N GLU A 35 -4.53 -9.72 -2.30
CA GLU A 35 -4.87 -11.08 -2.73
C GLU A 35 -3.65 -11.85 -3.23
N ARG A 36 -2.61 -11.13 -3.68
CA ARG A 36 -1.31 -11.74 -3.98
C ARG A 36 -0.56 -12.08 -2.71
N THR A 37 -0.40 -11.11 -1.81
CA THR A 37 0.15 -11.33 -0.47
C THR A 37 -0.31 -10.23 0.48
N ALA A 38 -0.54 -10.55 1.74
CA ALA A 38 -0.87 -9.55 2.75
C ALA A 38 0.23 -8.48 2.94
N ASN A 39 1.49 -8.81 2.66
CA ASN A 39 2.68 -7.97 2.86
C ASN A 39 3.38 -7.66 1.53
N PHE A 40 2.62 -7.31 0.48
CA PHE A 40 3.13 -7.18 -0.88
C PHE A 40 4.37 -6.27 -1.00
N TYR A 41 4.31 -5.04 -0.51
CA TYR A 41 5.45 -4.12 -0.65
C TYR A 41 6.64 -4.52 0.22
N ASN A 42 6.41 -5.09 1.41
CA ASN A 42 7.49 -5.60 2.25
C ASN A 42 8.20 -6.79 1.59
N LEU A 43 7.45 -7.75 1.04
CA LEU A 43 8.03 -8.84 0.25
C LEU A 43 8.85 -8.28 -0.90
N THR A 44 8.30 -7.31 -1.63
CA THR A 44 8.93 -6.76 -2.81
C THR A 44 10.22 -6.01 -2.47
N ASP A 45 10.24 -5.23 -1.39
CA ASP A 45 11.44 -4.57 -0.87
C ASP A 45 12.57 -5.58 -0.63
N ARG A 46 12.25 -6.70 0.03
CA ARG A 46 13.22 -7.79 0.25
C ARG A 46 13.66 -8.51 -1.02
N MET A 47 12.77 -8.64 -2.00
CA MET A 47 13.14 -9.22 -3.29
C MET A 47 14.04 -8.28 -4.09
N LEU A 48 13.79 -6.97 -4.04
CA LEU A 48 14.64 -5.98 -4.70
C LEU A 48 16.05 -5.93 -4.11
N ASP A 49 16.18 -6.05 -2.78
CA ASP A 49 17.48 -6.19 -2.10
C ASP A 49 18.30 -7.41 -2.60
N LEU A 50 17.63 -8.44 -3.12
CA LEU A 50 18.26 -9.70 -3.54
C LEU A 50 18.54 -9.79 -5.03
N PHE A 51 17.68 -9.21 -5.88
CA PHE A 51 17.72 -9.36 -7.33
C PHE A 51 18.29 -8.14 -8.07
N ASP A 52 18.52 -7.00 -7.41
CA ASP A 52 19.02 -5.74 -8.00
C ASP A 52 18.32 -5.36 -9.33
N ASP A 53 17.02 -5.67 -9.46
CA ASP A 53 16.22 -5.43 -10.66
C ASP A 53 15.68 -3.98 -10.67
N VAL A 54 16.45 -3.10 -11.31
CA VAL A 54 16.12 -1.67 -11.43
C VAL A 54 14.76 -1.43 -12.15
N PRO A 55 14.46 -2.10 -13.28
CA PRO A 55 13.13 -2.01 -13.89
C PRO A 55 11.98 -2.38 -12.95
N LEU A 56 12.11 -3.48 -12.20
CA LEU A 56 11.10 -3.91 -11.23
C LEU A 56 10.95 -2.88 -10.12
N ALA A 57 12.06 -2.36 -9.58
CA ALA A 57 12.04 -1.32 -8.55
C ALA A 57 11.27 -0.08 -9.01
N ALA A 58 11.45 0.33 -10.27
CA ALA A 58 10.73 1.48 -10.83
C ALA A 58 9.21 1.25 -10.88
N VAL A 59 8.76 0.05 -11.30
CA VAL A 59 7.33 -0.30 -11.35
C VAL A 59 6.72 -0.33 -9.96
N VAL A 60 7.41 -0.93 -8.99
CA VAL A 60 6.94 -1.07 -7.60
C VAL A 60 6.88 0.28 -6.90
N ARG A 61 7.88 1.14 -7.13
CA ARG A 61 7.87 2.51 -6.61
C ARG A 61 6.72 3.32 -7.19
N TYR A 62 6.50 3.22 -8.50
CA TYR A 62 5.38 3.87 -9.17
C TYR A 62 4.03 3.39 -8.59
N SER A 63 3.85 2.07 -8.44
CA SER A 63 2.61 1.51 -7.90
C SER A 63 2.34 1.98 -6.48
N TRP A 64 3.36 1.99 -5.62
CA TRP A 64 3.27 2.52 -4.26
C TRP A 64 2.82 3.98 -4.24
N ILE A 65 3.45 4.86 -5.02
CA ILE A 65 3.13 6.30 -5.05
C ILE A 65 1.69 6.53 -5.50
N VAL A 66 1.27 5.87 -6.59
CA VAL A 66 -0.07 6.02 -7.15
C VAL A 66 -1.15 5.60 -6.15
N ARG A 67 -0.93 4.46 -5.47
CA ARG A 67 -1.89 3.91 -4.51
C ARG A 67 -1.87 4.68 -3.18
N ALA A 68 -0.71 5.12 -2.71
CA ALA A 68 -0.58 5.97 -1.52
C ALA A 68 -1.34 7.30 -1.65
N ALA A 69 -1.33 7.91 -2.85
CA ALA A 69 -2.09 9.12 -3.12
C ALA A 69 -3.61 8.88 -2.99
N GLU A 70 -4.11 7.76 -3.52
CA GLU A 70 -5.52 7.37 -3.42
C GLU A 70 -5.94 7.06 -1.99
N ILE A 71 -5.14 6.29 -1.25
CA ILE A 71 -5.35 6.00 0.17
C ILE A 71 -5.45 7.29 0.98
N SER A 72 -4.59 8.26 0.70
CA SER A 72 -4.59 9.56 1.40
C SER A 72 -5.87 10.36 1.11
N VAL A 73 -6.41 10.29 -0.10
CA VAL A 73 -7.70 10.91 -0.46
C VAL A 73 -8.85 10.23 0.29
N LEU A 74 -8.85 8.90 0.33
CA LEU A 74 -9.90 8.12 0.98
C LEU A 74 -9.88 8.30 2.51
N ALA A 75 -8.71 8.32 3.13
CA ALA A 75 -8.55 8.58 4.56
C ALA A 75 -9.16 9.92 5.01
N ARG A 76 -9.18 10.93 4.13
CA ARG A 76 -9.84 12.22 4.39
C ARG A 76 -11.36 12.17 4.26
N ARG A 77 -11.92 11.31 3.41
CA ARG A 77 -13.37 11.16 3.21
C ARG A 77 -14.00 10.29 4.29
N THR A 78 -13.29 9.25 4.74
CA THR A 78 -13.74 8.38 5.82
C THR A 78 -13.92 9.18 7.11
N GLY A 79 -15.16 9.51 7.48
CA GLY A 79 -15.51 10.24 8.71
C GLY A 79 -16.33 11.53 8.55
N GLU A 80 -16.76 11.92 7.34
CA GLU A 80 -17.67 13.08 7.18
C GLU A 80 -19.08 12.82 7.73
N ASP A 81 -19.55 11.56 7.77
CA ASP A 81 -20.90 11.20 8.26
C ASP A 81 -20.96 10.78 9.74
N GLY A 82 -19.97 11.17 10.55
CA GLY A 82 -20.02 11.00 12.02
C GLY A 82 -20.02 9.55 12.55
N ASN A 83 -20.01 8.53 11.68
CA ASN A 83 -20.24 7.14 12.09
C ASN A 83 -19.12 6.16 11.68
N ALA A 84 -18.01 6.62 11.11
CA ALA A 84 -16.96 5.74 10.59
C ALA A 84 -15.73 5.69 11.54
N ALA A 85 -15.88 4.97 12.66
CA ALA A 85 -14.74 4.27 13.21
C ALA A 85 -14.20 3.30 12.13
N VAL A 86 -12.89 3.04 12.11
CA VAL A 86 -12.23 2.08 11.21
C VAL A 86 -13.05 0.77 11.17
N GLY A 87 -13.83 0.56 10.10
CA GLY A 87 -14.76 -0.56 9.96
C GLY A 87 -16.23 -0.22 9.63
N ASN A 88 -16.68 1.04 9.72
CA ASN A 88 -18.09 1.42 9.51
C ASN A 88 -18.33 2.36 8.31
N SER A 89 -17.39 2.36 7.36
CA SER A 89 -17.40 3.13 6.11
C SER A 89 -18.28 2.49 5.02
N GLY A 90 -19.46 2.01 5.36
CA GLY A 90 -20.34 1.28 4.43
C GLY A 90 -19.67 0.07 3.73
N PRO A 91 -20.38 -0.60 2.82
CA PRO A 91 -19.84 -1.77 2.11
C PRO A 91 -18.58 -1.46 1.30
N LEU A 92 -18.53 -0.28 0.68
CA LEU A 92 -17.42 0.14 -0.19
C LEU A 92 -16.12 0.44 0.57
N GLY A 93 -16.22 0.99 1.79
CA GLY A 93 -15.03 1.30 2.58
C GLY A 93 -14.46 0.07 3.30
N GLU A 94 -15.31 -0.88 3.71
CA GLU A 94 -14.83 -2.16 4.26
C GLU A 94 -14.10 -2.98 3.20
N GLU A 95 -14.65 -3.05 1.97
CA GLU A 95 -13.99 -3.72 0.85
C GLU A 95 -12.65 -3.09 0.51
N PHE A 96 -12.58 -1.75 0.50
CA PHE A 96 -11.32 -1.02 0.33
C PHE A 96 -10.29 -1.38 1.41
N LEU A 97 -10.65 -1.31 2.70
CA LEU A 97 -9.76 -1.67 3.81
C LEU A 97 -9.32 -3.14 3.75
N ARG A 98 -10.22 -4.03 3.32
CA ARG A 98 -9.91 -5.44 3.10
C ARG A 98 -8.91 -5.61 1.95
N GLY A 99 -8.91 -4.75 0.93
CA GLY A 99 -8.00 -4.79 -0.21
C GLY A 99 -6.60 -4.23 0.03
N LEU A 100 -6.36 -3.54 1.15
CA LEU A 100 -5.06 -2.92 1.46
C LEU A 100 -4.04 -3.94 1.98
N ASP A 101 -2.80 -3.86 1.50
CA ASP A 101 -1.66 -4.55 2.11
C ASP A 101 -1.29 -3.92 3.48
N GLU A 102 -0.39 -4.56 4.24
CA GLU A 102 -0.03 -4.06 5.58
C GLU A 102 0.67 -2.69 5.57
N TRP A 103 1.46 -2.35 4.56
CA TRP A 103 2.05 -1.02 4.45
C TRP A 103 0.98 0.03 4.14
N GLU A 104 0.07 -0.26 3.21
CA GLU A 104 -1.06 0.60 2.88
C GLU A 104 -2.00 0.80 4.09
N ARG A 105 -2.26 -0.23 4.89
CA ARG A 105 -3.04 -0.12 6.14
C ARG A 105 -2.37 0.79 7.16
N LYS A 106 -1.05 0.72 7.28
CA LYS A 106 -0.30 1.62 8.17
C LYS A 106 -0.40 3.06 7.69
N LEU A 107 -0.22 3.29 6.39
CA LEU A 107 -0.38 4.62 5.77
C LEU A 107 -1.79 5.18 6.00
N PHE A 108 -2.82 4.37 5.75
CA PHE A 108 -4.21 4.76 5.95
C PHE A 108 -4.48 5.23 7.39
N ARG A 109 -4.04 4.46 8.40
CA ARG A 109 -4.20 4.81 9.81
C ARG A 109 -3.54 6.15 10.13
N VAL A 110 -2.27 6.32 9.74
CA VAL A 110 -1.54 7.57 9.98
C VAL A 110 -2.23 8.76 9.31
N ALA A 111 -2.68 8.62 8.05
CA ALA A 111 -3.36 9.70 7.34
C ALA A 111 -4.73 10.03 7.96
N HIS A 112 -5.47 9.02 8.42
CA HIS A 112 -6.76 9.18 9.07
C HIS A 112 -6.62 9.88 10.43
N ASP A 113 -5.70 9.41 11.26
CA ASP A 113 -5.42 9.98 12.58
C ASP A 113 -4.93 11.43 12.45
N ALA A 114 -4.01 11.72 11.53
CA ALA A 114 -3.55 13.08 11.28
C ALA A 114 -4.68 14.05 10.89
N ARG A 115 -5.64 13.59 10.07
CA ARG A 115 -6.81 14.40 9.70
C ARG A 115 -7.72 14.67 10.91
N LYS A 116 -7.92 13.67 11.76
CA LYS A 116 -8.68 13.81 13.01
C LYS A 116 -8.02 14.82 13.95
N ASP A 117 -6.72 14.69 14.18
CA ASP A 117 -5.95 15.59 15.05
C ASP A 117 -6.03 17.05 14.56
N VAL A 118 -5.90 17.27 13.25
CA VAL A 118 -6.04 18.62 12.66
C VAL A 118 -7.44 19.17 12.84
N LYS A 119 -8.49 18.35 12.66
CA LYS A 119 -9.88 18.78 12.88
C LYS A 119 -10.11 19.18 14.34
N GLU A 120 -9.68 18.35 15.28
CA GLU A 120 -9.82 18.63 16.72
C GLU A 120 -9.03 19.88 17.13
N TRP A 121 -7.84 20.08 16.57
CA TRP A 121 -7.06 21.31 16.78
C TRP A 121 -7.79 22.56 16.28
N MET A 122 -8.37 22.52 15.07
CA MET A 122 -9.16 23.62 14.51
C MET A 122 -10.40 23.94 15.35
N GLU A 123 -11.12 22.92 15.82
CA GLU A 123 -12.31 23.09 16.67
C GLU A 123 -11.97 23.67 18.05
N ARG A 124 -10.81 23.29 18.62
CA ARG A 124 -10.29 23.90 19.85
C ARG A 124 -9.89 25.35 19.65
N GLY A 125 -9.19 25.65 18.55
CA GLY A 125 -8.78 27.00 18.20
C GLY A 125 -9.96 27.94 17.91
N ALA A 126 -11.07 27.41 17.37
CA ALA A 126 -12.30 28.17 17.13
C ALA A 126 -13.14 28.46 18.40
N LYS A 127 -12.83 27.81 19.54
CA LYS A 127 -13.52 28.01 20.83
C LYS A 127 -12.81 29.00 21.75
N VAL A 128 -11.72 29.63 21.29
CA VAL A 128 -10.98 30.70 21.96
C VAL A 128 -11.29 32.02 21.27
#